data_AF-A0A448XQA9-F1
#
_entry.id   AF-A0A448XQA9-F1
#
_cell.length_a   1.000
_cell.length_b   1.000
_cell.length_c   1.000
_cell.angle_alpha   90.00
_cell.angle_beta   90.00
_cell.angle_gamma   90.00
#
_symmetry.space_group_name_H-M   'P 1'
#
loop_
_entity.id
_entity.type
_entity.pdbx_description
1 polymer ?
#
loop_
_entity_poly.entity_id
_entity_poly.type
_entity_poly.pdbx_seq_one_letter_code
_entity_poly.pdbx_strand_id
1 'polypeptide(L)'
;MLSTTCGGSPTGSLSTQRSIPSELYAGARPGSNKRWCSLTIESLLPATRYAVYVEVKYLPSYSGIISQLAYFTTQAINPSPPSFVRVEPLPFGRLHLSWLPPRSPNGVVSVYLVWLRRLRQRRLDFGVGRDEFCFGGMWV
;
A
#
# COMPACT_ATOMS: atom_id res chain seq x y z
N MET A 1 5.51 -2.69 19.54
CA MET A 1 6.96 -2.41 19.53
C MET A 1 7.63 -3.64 18.92
N LEU A 2 8.27 -3.51 17.76
CA LEU A 2 8.98 -4.63 17.13
C LEU A 2 10.32 -4.78 17.88
N SER A 3 10.51 -5.91 18.57
CA SER A 3 11.78 -6.24 19.22
C SER A 3 12.49 -7.30 18.39
N THR A 4 13.79 -7.09 18.13
CA THR A 4 14.59 -8.08 17.42
C THR A 4 16.01 -8.13 18.00
N THR A 5 16.55 -9.33 18.12
CA THR A 5 17.88 -9.60 18.67
C THR A 5 18.89 -9.79 17.54
N CYS A 6 20.00 -9.05 17.60
CA CYS A 6 21.13 -9.20 16.68
C CYS A 6 22.30 -9.87 17.42
N GLY A 7 22.29 -11.20 17.50
CA GLY A 7 23.35 -12.01 18.12
C GLY A 7 23.72 -13.18 17.22
N GLY A 8 25.02 -13.40 17.01
CA GLY A 8 25.55 -14.34 16.01
C GLY A 8 25.29 -15.83 16.29
N SER A 9 25.51 -16.61 15.22
CA SER A 9 25.41 -18.06 15.01
C SER A 9 24.06 -18.64 14.52
N PRO A 10 24.07 -19.63 13.60
CA PRO A 10 22.95 -20.02 12.74
C PRO A 10 22.09 -21.16 13.34
N THR A 11 21.70 -21.08 14.62
CA THR A 11 20.99 -22.20 15.27
C THR A 11 19.93 -21.74 16.26
N GLY A 12 18.67 -21.90 15.87
CA GLY A 12 17.47 -21.93 16.73
C GLY A 12 17.12 -20.59 17.40
N SER A 13 15.87 -20.22 17.63
CA SER A 13 14.57 -20.88 17.52
C SER A 13 13.52 -19.76 17.49
N LEU A 14 12.51 -19.90 16.63
CA LEU A 14 11.38 -18.97 16.54
C LEU A 14 10.56 -19.00 17.85
N SER A 15 10.23 -17.82 18.38
CA SER A 15 9.15 -17.67 19.35
C SER A 15 8.23 -16.49 18.95
N THR A 16 7.11 -16.87 18.34
CA THR A 16 5.76 -16.26 18.18
C THR A 16 5.50 -14.95 18.95
N GLN A 17 5.33 -13.77 18.33
CA GLN A 17 4.25 -13.20 17.48
C GLN A 17 3.34 -12.19 18.24
N ARG A 18 3.43 -10.92 17.84
CA ARG A 18 2.30 -10.13 17.30
C ARG A 18 2.81 -8.98 16.42
N SER A 19 2.16 -8.87 15.25
CA SER A 19 2.31 -7.93 14.13
C SER A 19 3.56 -8.05 13.24
N ILE A 20 3.30 -8.54 12.02
CA ILE A 20 4.06 -8.47 10.75
C ILE A 20 5.37 -9.29 10.73
N PRO A 21 5.49 -10.37 9.92
CA PRO A 21 6.71 -11.15 9.81
C PRO A 21 7.72 -10.41 8.93
N SER A 22 8.69 -9.79 9.56
CA SER A 22 9.81 -9.13 8.88
C SER A 22 11.05 -10.02 9.04
N GLU A 23 11.55 -10.57 7.93
CA GLU A 23 12.79 -11.36 7.95
C GLU A 23 13.98 -10.49 8.35
N LEU A 24 14.74 -10.95 9.35
CA LEU A 24 15.94 -10.26 9.82
C LEU A 24 17.19 -10.91 9.22
N TYR A 25 17.99 -10.10 8.54
CA TYR A 25 19.29 -10.51 8.02
C TYR A 25 20.39 -9.87 8.87
N ALA A 26 21.16 -10.69 9.59
CA ALA A 26 22.30 -10.25 10.40
C ALA A 26 23.61 -10.77 9.80
N GLY A 27 24.62 -9.90 9.72
CA GLY A 27 25.91 -10.27 9.15
C GLY A 27 27.06 -9.37 9.61
N ALA A 28 28.27 -9.75 9.23
CA ALA A 28 29.45 -8.90 9.27
C ALA A 28 29.75 -8.44 7.83
N ARG A 29 30.04 -7.15 7.62
CA ARG A 29 30.47 -6.68 6.29
C ARG A 29 31.92 -7.16 6.06
N PRO A 30 32.26 -7.77 4.91
CA PRO A 30 33.62 -8.22 4.61
C PRO A 30 34.63 -7.09 4.79
N GLY A 31 35.69 -7.33 5.56
CA GLY A 31 36.72 -6.33 5.86
C GLY A 31 36.38 -5.29 6.94
N SER A 32 35.28 -5.47 7.71
CA SER A 32 34.93 -4.59 8.83
C SER A 32 34.66 -5.36 10.13
N ASN A 33 35.04 -4.78 11.26
CA ASN A 33 34.66 -5.24 12.60
C ASN A 33 33.23 -4.81 13.00
N LYS A 34 32.48 -4.22 12.06
CA LYS A 34 31.13 -3.68 12.30
C LYS A 34 30.09 -4.75 11.99
N ARG A 35 29.24 -5.03 12.98
CA ARG A 35 28.04 -5.85 12.81
C ARG A 35 26.93 -5.01 12.18
N TRP A 36 26.14 -5.62 11.30
CA TRP A 36 24.98 -4.98 10.68
C TRP A 36 23.78 -5.92 10.75
N CYS A 37 22.59 -5.32 10.83
CA CYS A 37 21.31 -6.00 10.77
C CYS A 37 20.37 -5.23 9.85
N SER A 38 19.57 -5.96 9.09
CA SER A 38 18.53 -5.41 8.21
C SER A 38 17.19 -6.03 8.54
N LEU A 39 16.15 -5.20 8.56
CA LEU A 39 14.76 -5.58 8.81
C LEU A 39 13.89 -4.97 7.71
N THR A 40 13.09 -5.79 7.04
CA THR A 40 12.11 -5.31 6.07
C THR A 40 10.76 -5.13 6.75
N ILE A 41 10.29 -3.88 6.88
CA ILE A 41 8.97 -3.61 7.46
C ILE A 41 7.92 -3.72 6.35
N GLU A 42 6.95 -4.60 6.52
CA GLU A 42 5.88 -4.82 5.53
C GLU A 42 4.55 -4.16 5.96
N SER A 43 3.58 -4.11 5.05
CA SER A 43 2.20 -3.64 5.34
C SER A 43 2.09 -2.18 5.80
N LEU A 44 2.93 -1.29 5.24
CA LEU A 44 2.80 0.15 5.46
C LEU A 44 1.72 0.75 4.55
N LEU A 45 1.09 1.82 5.02
CA LEU A 45 0.16 2.59 4.22
C LEU A 45 0.92 3.29 3.08
N PRO A 46 0.34 3.37 1.86
CA PRO A 46 0.95 4.04 0.72
C PRO A 46 0.98 5.55 0.92
N ALA A 47 1.92 6.23 0.24
CA ALA A 47 2.12 7.67 0.29
C ALA A 47 2.06 8.29 1.70
N THR A 48 2.51 7.56 2.70
CA THR A 48 2.42 7.94 4.12
C THR A 48 3.83 8.16 4.66
N ARG A 49 4.02 9.26 5.39
CA ARG A 49 5.30 9.60 6.02
C ARG A 49 5.42 8.89 7.36
N TYR A 50 6.45 8.06 7.50
CA TYR A 50 6.77 7.34 8.72
C TYR A 50 8.02 7.92 9.38
N ALA A 51 8.09 7.74 10.70
CA ALA A 51 9.25 8.06 11.51
C ALA A 51 9.64 6.81 12.30
N VAL A 52 10.90 6.41 12.24
CA VAL A 52 11.42 5.21 12.91
C VAL A 52 12.69 5.52 13.67
N TYR A 53 12.88 4.86 14.80
CA TYR A 53 14.16 4.78 15.50
C TYR A 53 14.43 3.32 15.86
N VAL A 54 15.69 3.02 16.12
CA VAL A 54 16.14 1.73 16.61
C VAL A 54 16.64 1.91 18.03
N GLU A 55 16.24 1.01 18.92
CA GLU A 55 16.76 0.95 20.28
C GLU A 55 17.54 -0.35 20.46
N VAL A 56 18.80 -0.23 20.90
CA VAL A 56 19.67 -1.37 21.19
C VAL A 56 19.71 -1.58 22.69
N LYS A 57 19.27 -2.77 23.15
CA LYS A 57 19.34 -3.18 24.55
C LYS A 57 20.27 -4.38 24.70
N TYR A 58 21.04 -4.41 25.78
CA TYR A 58 21.81 -5.56 26.19
C TYR A 58 21.18 -6.12 27.48
N LEU A 59 20.79 -7.40 27.49
CA LEU A 59 20.33 -8.02 28.74
C LEU A 59 21.54 -8.25 29.66
N PRO A 60 21.46 -7.96 30.98
CA PRO A 60 20.26 -7.63 31.77
C PRO A 60 20.05 -6.12 32.01
N SER A 61 20.70 -5.25 31.26
CA SER A 61 20.61 -3.80 31.48
C SER A 61 19.27 -3.22 31.04
N TYR A 62 18.73 -2.38 31.91
CA TYR A 62 17.54 -1.58 31.64
C TYR A 62 17.84 -0.35 30.78
N SER A 63 19.13 -0.06 30.50
CA SER A 63 19.55 1.09 29.69
C SER A 63 19.82 0.67 28.25
N GLY A 64 18.99 1.16 27.33
CA GLY A 64 19.17 1.03 25.89
C GLY A 64 19.75 2.30 25.26
N ILE A 65 20.39 2.15 24.10
CA ILE A 65 20.83 3.28 23.27
C ILE A 65 19.83 3.43 22.12
N ILE A 66 19.30 4.64 21.95
CA ILE A 66 18.34 4.99 20.90
C ILE A 66 19.07 5.69 19.75
N SER A 67 18.74 5.31 18.51
CA SER A 67 19.25 5.97 17.31
C SER A 67 18.60 7.34 17.07
N GLN A 68 19.12 8.10 16.12
CA GLN A 68 18.39 9.24 15.57
C GLN A 68 17.10 8.78 14.88
N LEU A 69 16.11 9.67 14.80
CA LEU A 69 14.86 9.43 14.10
C LEU A 69 15.11 9.50 12.58
N ALA A 70 14.81 8.42 11.88
CA ALA A 70 14.81 8.38 10.43
C ALA A 70 13.40 8.59 9.90
N TYR A 71 13.25 9.44 8.89
CA TYR A 71 11.98 9.69 8.21
C TYR A 71 12.04 9.12 6.80
N PHE A 72 10.95 8.47 6.38
CA PHE A 72 10.77 8.03 5.00
C PHE A 72 9.30 8.11 4.62
N THR A 73 9.04 8.22 3.33
CA THR A 73 7.69 8.21 2.77
C THR A 73 7.54 7.00 1.88
N THR A 74 6.47 6.23 2.07
CA THR A 74 6.17 5.06 1.24
C THR A 74 5.78 5.47 -0.18
N GLN A 75 5.99 4.57 -1.14
CA GLN A 75 5.57 4.81 -2.51
C GLN A 75 4.06 4.97 -2.60
N ALA A 76 3.61 5.80 -3.54
CA ALA A 76 2.21 5.85 -3.92
C ALA A 76 1.83 4.56 -4.65
N ILE A 77 0.57 4.14 -4.49
CA ILE A 77 -0.02 3.04 -5.27
C ILE A 77 -1.24 3.56 -6.01
N ASN A 78 -1.86 2.72 -6.84
CA ASN A 78 -3.08 3.10 -7.55
C ASN A 78 -4.14 3.62 -6.55
N PRO A 79 -4.74 4.79 -6.82
CA PRO A 79 -5.84 5.29 -6.02
C PRO A 79 -7.05 4.35 -6.15
N SER A 80 -7.95 4.40 -5.18
CA SER A 80 -9.27 3.79 -5.32
C SER A 80 -10.06 4.45 -6.46
N PRO A 81 -11.15 3.84 -6.95
CA PRO A 81 -12.04 4.50 -7.90
C PRO A 81 -12.60 5.84 -7.33
N PRO A 82 -12.88 6.83 -8.21
CA PRO A 82 -13.64 8.02 -7.83
C PRO A 82 -14.99 7.63 -7.24
N SER A 83 -15.47 8.43 -6.29
CA SER A 83 -16.75 8.15 -5.63
C SER A 83 -17.87 9.00 -6.23
N PHE A 84 -19.13 8.56 -6.09
CA PHE A 84 -20.32 9.33 -6.47
C PHE A 84 -20.31 9.85 -7.92
N VAL A 85 -19.94 8.98 -8.88
CA VAL A 85 -20.00 9.32 -10.31
C VAL A 85 -21.45 9.51 -10.73
N ARG A 86 -21.77 10.70 -11.26
CA ARG A 86 -23.09 11.06 -11.80
C ARG A 86 -22.97 11.63 -13.20
N VAL A 87 -23.92 11.26 -14.04
CA VAL A 87 -24.05 11.78 -15.41
C VAL A 87 -25.46 12.33 -15.56
N GLU A 88 -25.56 13.60 -15.90
CA GLU A 88 -26.83 14.27 -16.15
C GLU A 88 -26.93 14.67 -17.63
N PRO A 89 -27.99 14.26 -18.35
CA PRO A 89 -28.19 14.68 -19.72
C PRO A 89 -28.57 16.16 -19.76
N LEU A 90 -27.89 16.90 -20.63
CA LEU A 90 -28.19 18.30 -20.89
C LEU A 90 -28.75 18.46 -22.31
N PRO A 91 -29.55 19.52 -22.56
CA PRO A 91 -30.03 19.82 -23.90
C PRO A 91 -28.90 19.96 -24.91
N PHE A 92 -29.22 19.69 -26.18
CA PHE A 92 -28.29 19.73 -27.32
C PHE A 92 -27.18 18.68 -27.28
N GLY A 93 -27.48 17.48 -26.74
CA GLY A 93 -26.54 16.36 -26.76
C GLY A 93 -25.33 16.54 -25.83
N ARG A 94 -25.46 17.39 -24.81
CA ARG A 94 -24.43 17.62 -23.81
C ARG A 94 -24.63 16.68 -22.63
N LEU A 95 -23.54 16.37 -21.94
CA LEU A 95 -23.56 15.56 -20.73
C LEU A 95 -22.80 16.32 -19.64
N HIS A 96 -23.38 16.38 -18.46
CA HIS A 96 -22.70 16.86 -17.27
C HIS A 96 -22.18 15.65 -16.49
N LEU A 97 -20.87 15.50 -16.36
CA LEU A 97 -20.22 14.43 -15.59
C LEU A 97 -19.63 15.03 -14.31
N SER A 98 -20.03 14.51 -13.16
CA SER A 98 -19.53 14.92 -11.85
C SER A 98 -19.14 13.71 -11.00
N TRP A 99 -18.11 13.85 -10.18
CA TRP A 99 -17.64 12.82 -9.26
C TRP A 99 -16.93 13.45 -8.07
N LEU A 100 -16.85 12.70 -6.98
CA LEU A 100 -16.05 13.02 -5.80
C LEU A 100 -14.68 12.33 -5.86
N PRO A 101 -13.67 12.88 -5.17
CA PRO A 101 -12.35 12.26 -5.06
C PRO A 101 -12.43 10.80 -4.57
N PRO A 102 -11.41 9.99 -4.88
CA PRO A 102 -11.30 8.64 -4.35
C PRO A 102 -11.15 8.67 -2.83
N ARG A 103 -11.79 7.71 -2.13
CA ARG A 103 -11.70 7.61 -0.66
C ARG A 103 -10.28 7.31 -0.19
N SER A 104 -9.56 6.51 -0.96
CA SER A 104 -8.16 6.18 -0.71
C SER A 104 -7.33 6.64 -1.91
N PRO A 105 -6.87 7.90 -1.91
CA PRO A 105 -6.08 8.44 -3.02
C PRO A 105 -4.68 7.82 -3.07
N ASN A 106 -4.20 7.22 -1.97
CA ASN A 106 -2.93 6.49 -1.89
C ASN A 106 -1.72 7.27 -2.44
N GLY A 107 -1.80 8.61 -2.41
CA GLY A 107 -0.91 9.51 -3.12
C GLY A 107 -1.64 10.78 -3.56
N VAL A 108 -0.94 11.62 -4.32
CA VAL A 108 -1.52 12.83 -4.92
C VAL A 108 -2.16 12.47 -6.26
N VAL A 109 -3.48 12.66 -6.38
CA VAL A 109 -4.21 12.41 -7.63
C VAL A 109 -3.96 13.58 -8.59
N SER A 110 -3.22 13.32 -9.67
CA SER A 110 -2.81 14.37 -10.62
C SER A 110 -3.74 14.48 -11.84
N VAL A 111 -4.28 13.37 -12.34
CA VAL A 111 -5.07 13.31 -13.58
C VAL A 111 -6.21 12.30 -13.44
N TYR A 112 -7.36 12.61 -14.06
CA TYR A 112 -8.46 11.67 -14.27
C TYR A 112 -8.59 11.35 -15.76
N LEU A 113 -8.64 10.05 -16.10
CA LEU A 113 -8.87 9.58 -17.46
C LEU A 113 -10.34 9.19 -17.61
N VAL A 114 -11.04 9.78 -18.59
CA VAL A 114 -12.48 9.57 -18.82
C VAL A 114 -12.69 9.05 -20.23
N TRP A 115 -13.45 7.96 -20.36
CA TRP A 115 -13.77 7.34 -21.64
C TRP A 115 -15.28 7.40 -21.90
N LEU A 116 -15.68 7.95 -23.05
CA LEU A 116 -17.08 7.96 -23.49
C LEU A 116 -17.27 6.92 -24.60
N ARG A 117 -18.22 6.00 -24.42
CA ARG A 117 -18.59 5.02 -25.45
C ARG A 117 -20.06 5.14 -25.80
N ARG A 118 -20.36 5.41 -27.08
CA ARG A 118 -21.73 5.31 -27.59
C ARG A 118 -22.12 3.85 -27.65
N LEU A 119 -23.12 3.46 -26.86
CA LEU A 119 -23.73 2.15 -26.99
C LEU A 119 -24.55 2.13 -28.28
N ARG A 120 -24.25 1.20 -29.19
CA ARG A 120 -25.17 0.90 -30.29
C ARG A 120 -26.36 0.17 -29.67
N GLN A 121 -27.52 0.78 -29.78
CA GLN A 121 -28.76 0.18 -29.36
C GLN A 121 -28.99 -1.05 -30.25
N ARG A 122 -28.69 -2.25 -29.73
CA ARG A 122 -29.55 -3.38 -30.07
C ARG A 122 -30.93 -2.96 -29.58
N ARG A 123 -31.89 -2.97 -30.51
CA ARG A 123 -33.30 -2.65 -30.30
C ARG A 123 -33.68 -3.04 -28.85
N LEU A 124 -33.95 -2.06 -28.00
CA LEU A 124 -34.41 -2.32 -26.64
C LEU A 124 -35.86 -2.74 -26.77
N ASP A 125 -36.08 -4.01 -27.11
CA ASP A 125 -37.34 -4.66 -26.82
C ASP A 125 -37.41 -4.70 -25.29
N PHE A 126 -38.38 -3.98 -24.72
CA PHE A 126 -38.74 -4.08 -23.31
C PHE A 126 -39.30 -5.48 -23.05
N GLY A 127 -38.40 -6.46 -22.95
CA GLY A 127 -38.69 -7.86 -22.71
C GLY A 127 -37.66 -8.39 -21.73
N VAL A 128 -38.15 -8.79 -20.56
CA VAL A 128 -37.41 -9.45 -19.49
C VAL A 128 -36.50 -10.54 -20.06
N GLY A 129 -35.19 -10.34 -20.00
CA GLY A 129 -34.19 -11.30 -20.46
C GLY A 129 -32.87 -11.07 -19.75
N ARG A 130 -32.46 -12.05 -18.95
CA ARG A 130 -31.18 -12.08 -18.23
C ARG A 130 -30.04 -12.03 -19.26
N ASP A 131 -29.16 -11.05 -19.17
CA ASP A 131 -27.79 -11.17 -19.67
C ASP A 131 -26.86 -10.62 -18.59
N GLU A 132 -26.25 -11.55 -17.85
CA GLU A 132 -25.09 -11.30 -17.01
C GLU A 132 -23.94 -10.82 -17.90
N PHE A 133 -23.41 -9.63 -17.64
CA PHE A 133 -22.12 -9.22 -18.20
C PHE A 133 -21.09 -9.14 -17.07
N CYS A 134 -20.50 -10.30 -16.77
CA CYS A 134 -19.18 -10.38 -16.17
C CYS A 134 -18.15 -9.88 -17.19
N PHE A 135 -17.58 -8.70 -16.96
CA PHE A 135 -16.27 -8.39 -17.53
C PHE A 135 -15.21 -8.66 -16.48
N GLY A 136 -14.70 -9.90 -16.54
CA GLY A 136 -13.37 -10.22 -16.06
C GLY A 136 -12.34 -9.40 -16.84
N GLY A 137 -11.50 -8.70 -16.11
CA GLY A 137 -10.43 -7.86 -16.64
C GLY A 137 -9.34 -7.77 -15.59
N MET A 138 -8.46 -8.75 -15.64
CA MET A 138 -7.20 -8.85 -14.92
C MET A 138 -6.37 -7.58 -15.20
N TRP A 139 -6.07 -6.81 -14.16
CA TRP A 139 -5.08 -5.74 -14.26
C TRP A 139 -3.70 -6.39 -14.14
N VAL A 140 -2.87 -6.23 -15.17
CA VAL A 140 -1.42 -6.51 -15.15
C VAL A 140 -0.73 -5.39 -14.39
#